data_AF-A0A1E4GTJ0-F1
#
_entry.id   AF-A0A1E4GTJ0-F1
#
_cell.length_a   1.000
_cell.length_b   1.000
_cell.length_c   1.000
_cell.angle_alpha   90.00
_cell.angle_beta   90.00
_cell.angle_gamma   90.00
#
_symmetry.space_group_name_H-M   'P 1'
#
loop_
_entity.id
_entity.type
_entity.pdbx_description
1 polymer ?
#
loop_
_entity_poly.entity_id
_entity_poly.type
_entity_poly.pdbx_seq_one_letter_code
_entity_poly.pdbx_strand_id
1 'polypeptide(L)'
;MTMKRWLIAAAIICIAATGCSRTDAEVPSNARRPQQAGPTNPLATAGHLAGIEAAGMTGDQRAMQGHVDAMHKDMMRSMHLADPARRIDREAARAAVRPLQGVQSAVWIDQANLLVMVGGSQYRSMATIDNVCLALEPLGDTLSVVVNVQDVMATTSAGADTLSRNCQLGAEERALLQPKRQVDVLDPAVRRVFRAQQNG
;
A
#
# COMPACT_ATOMS: atom_id res chain seq x y z
N MET A 1 28.05 74.32 3.84
CA MET A 1 27.20 73.79 2.75
C MET A 1 26.01 73.09 3.36
N THR A 2 24.85 73.47 2.88
CA THR A 2 23.48 73.19 3.33
C THR A 2 22.98 71.80 2.95
N MET A 3 22.20 71.15 3.82
CA MET A 3 20.86 70.57 3.56
C MET A 3 20.34 69.92 4.87
N LYS A 4 19.31 70.44 5.56
CA LYS A 4 17.86 70.55 5.21
C LYS A 4 17.18 69.16 5.33
N ARG A 5 16.64 68.83 6.52
CA ARG A 5 15.26 69.06 7.03
C ARG A 5 14.33 67.86 6.75
N TRP A 6 13.74 67.34 7.85
CA TRP A 6 12.29 67.04 8.00
C TRP A 6 11.79 65.79 7.24
N LEU A 7 10.82 64.97 7.65
CA LEU A 7 9.84 64.89 8.73
C LEU A 7 9.04 63.57 8.51
N ILE A 8 8.40 63.08 9.58
CA ILE A 8 7.07 62.40 9.61
C ILE A 8 6.96 60.89 9.28
N ALA A 9 6.40 60.24 10.31
CA ALA A 9 5.77 58.93 10.43
C ALA A 9 4.68 58.57 9.39
N ALA A 10 4.54 57.27 9.14
CA ALA A 10 3.27 56.61 8.84
C ALA A 10 3.41 55.13 9.23
N ALA A 11 2.86 54.73 10.37
CA ALA A 11 1.53 54.11 10.51
C ALA A 11 1.59 52.58 10.40
N ILE A 12 1.79 51.97 11.57
CA ILE A 12 1.40 50.60 11.88
C ILE A 12 -0.13 50.54 11.82
N ILE A 13 -0.66 49.48 11.20
CA ILE A 13 -1.87 48.69 11.54
C ILE A 13 -2.44 48.12 10.23
N CYS A 14 -2.18 46.84 9.97
CA CYS A 14 -3.04 46.00 9.14
C CYS A 14 -3.59 44.89 10.04
N ILE A 15 -4.71 45.17 10.70
CA ILE A 15 -5.60 44.14 11.23
C ILE A 15 -6.45 43.68 10.04
N ALA A 16 -6.16 42.49 9.54
CA ALA A 16 -7.11 41.72 8.73
C ALA A 16 -7.54 40.51 9.55
N ALA A 17 -8.61 40.67 10.31
CA ALA A 17 -9.37 39.58 10.88
C ALA A 17 -10.58 39.35 9.97
N THR A 18 -10.55 38.28 9.16
CA THR A 18 -11.75 37.57 8.69
C THR A 18 -11.34 36.24 8.06
N GLY A 19 -11.98 35.16 8.50
CA GLY A 19 -12.06 33.91 7.74
C GLY A 19 -11.32 32.73 8.35
N CYS A 20 -11.80 32.23 9.49
CA CYS A 20 -11.68 30.80 9.80
C CYS A 20 -12.50 30.01 8.76
N SER A 21 -11.94 29.75 7.59
CA SER A 21 -12.31 28.58 6.81
C SER A 21 -11.36 27.49 7.22
N ARG A 22 -11.85 26.62 8.12
CA ARG A 22 -11.31 25.27 8.32
C ARG A 22 -11.38 24.59 6.96
N THR A 23 -10.33 24.74 6.18
CA THR A 23 -10.04 23.78 5.14
C THR A 23 -9.53 22.60 5.92
N ASP A 24 -10.33 21.53 6.00
CA ASP A 24 -9.79 20.21 6.25
C ASP A 24 -8.87 19.91 5.07
N ALA A 25 -7.69 20.54 5.08
CA ALA A 25 -6.57 20.14 4.29
C ALA A 25 -6.24 18.75 4.82
N GLU A 26 -6.69 17.75 4.08
CA GLU A 26 -6.26 16.38 4.20
C GLU A 26 -4.75 16.40 4.35
N VAL A 27 -4.30 16.20 5.60
CA VAL A 27 -2.88 16.12 5.92
C VAL A 27 -2.34 15.06 4.97
N PRO A 28 -1.41 15.39 4.06
CA PRO A 28 -0.84 14.39 3.18
C PRO A 28 -0.29 13.30 4.09
N SER A 29 -0.95 12.14 4.06
CA SER A 29 -0.60 11.02 4.89
C SER A 29 0.79 10.58 4.45
N ASN A 30 1.80 11.04 5.18
CA ASN A 30 3.19 10.57 5.06
C ASN A 30 3.33 9.11 5.51
N ALA A 31 2.22 8.39 5.73
CA ALA A 31 2.24 6.96 5.90
C ALA A 31 2.81 6.35 4.61
N ARG A 32 3.97 5.71 4.76
CA ARG A 32 4.61 4.93 3.70
C ARG A 32 3.56 3.96 3.15
N ARG A 33 3.25 4.05 1.85
CA ARG A 33 2.43 3.05 1.18
C ARG A 33 3.31 1.89 0.72
N PRO A 34 2.75 0.67 0.63
CA PRO A 34 3.42 -0.42 -0.04
C PRO A 34 3.80 -0.04 -1.48
N GLN A 35 4.84 -0.65 -2.01
CA GLN A 35 5.19 -0.57 -3.42
C GLN A 35 3.96 -0.88 -4.27
N GLN A 36 3.68 -0.03 -5.26
CA GLN A 36 2.55 -0.21 -6.17
C GLN A 36 3.07 -0.63 -7.53
N ALA A 37 2.37 -1.59 -8.13
CA ALA A 37 2.47 -1.91 -9.53
C ALA A 37 1.65 -0.89 -10.32
N GLY A 38 2.15 -0.58 -11.51
CA GLY A 38 1.60 0.44 -12.39
C GLY A 38 2.49 0.61 -13.61
N PRO A 39 2.15 1.53 -14.52
CA PRO A 39 2.96 1.81 -15.69
C PRO A 39 4.41 2.09 -15.30
N THR A 40 5.36 1.62 -16.10
CA THR A 40 6.79 1.91 -15.89
C THR A 40 7.00 3.41 -15.78
N ASN A 41 7.67 3.85 -14.71
CA ASN A 41 7.98 5.26 -14.49
C ASN A 41 9.15 5.68 -15.39
N PRO A 42 8.96 6.59 -16.36
CA PRO A 42 10.03 7.00 -17.28
C PRO A 42 11.26 7.58 -16.57
N LEU A 43 11.06 8.25 -15.43
CA LEU A 43 12.15 8.81 -14.63
C LEU A 43 12.96 7.71 -13.92
N ALA A 44 12.28 6.67 -13.44
CA ALA A 44 12.96 5.51 -12.85
C ALA A 44 13.80 4.78 -13.92
N THR A 45 13.23 4.57 -15.10
CA THR A 45 13.94 3.98 -16.25
C THR A 45 15.16 4.82 -16.65
N ALA A 46 15.00 6.15 -16.77
CA ALA A 46 16.12 7.04 -17.07
C ALA A 46 17.21 6.99 -15.99
N GLY A 47 16.82 6.91 -14.71
CA GLY A 47 17.76 6.73 -13.59
C GLY A 47 18.56 5.44 -13.69
N HIS A 48 17.92 4.32 -14.06
CA HIS A 48 18.62 3.05 -14.28
C HIS A 48 19.61 3.14 -15.46
N LEU A 49 19.22 3.76 -16.57
CA LEU A 49 20.10 3.96 -17.73
C LEU A 49 21.33 4.83 -17.39
N ALA A 50 21.13 5.93 -16.67
CA ALA A 50 22.22 6.78 -16.21
C ALA A 50 23.15 6.02 -15.23
N GLY A 51 22.59 5.19 -14.35
CA GLY A 51 23.35 4.33 -13.45
C GLY A 51 24.20 3.28 -14.19
N ILE A 52 23.65 2.67 -15.25
CA ILE A 52 24.36 1.74 -16.15
C ILE A 52 25.54 2.44 -16.82
N GLU A 53 25.34 3.64 -17.35
CA GLU A 53 26.40 4.41 -18.01
C GLU A 53 27.52 4.75 -17.03
N ALA A 54 27.19 5.28 -15.86
CA ALA A 54 28.17 5.60 -14.82
C ALA A 54 28.94 4.36 -14.33
N ALA A 55 28.25 3.23 -14.15
CA ALA A 55 28.87 1.96 -13.81
C ALA A 55 29.79 1.45 -14.94
N GLY A 56 29.39 1.62 -16.20
CA GLY A 56 30.20 1.29 -17.37
C GLY A 56 31.49 2.11 -17.45
N MET A 57 31.42 3.41 -17.17
CA MET A 57 32.59 4.30 -17.14
C MET A 57 33.60 3.94 -16.03
N THR A 58 33.11 3.40 -14.91
CA THR A 58 33.94 3.00 -13.76
C THR A 58 34.35 1.53 -13.81
N GLY A 59 33.84 0.75 -14.76
CA GLY A 59 34.06 -0.68 -14.86
C GLY A 59 33.35 -1.51 -13.78
N ASP A 60 32.39 -0.93 -13.04
CA ASP A 60 31.63 -1.62 -12.00
C ASP A 60 30.54 -2.51 -12.61
N GLN A 61 30.94 -3.73 -13.01
CA GLN A 61 30.02 -4.71 -13.59
C GLN A 61 28.87 -5.09 -12.67
N ARG A 62 29.08 -5.07 -11.34
CA ARG A 62 28.02 -5.43 -10.38
C ARG A 62 26.96 -4.34 -10.30
N ALA A 63 27.37 -3.08 -10.25
CA ALA A 63 26.44 -1.95 -10.28
C ALA A 63 25.64 -1.94 -11.60
N MET A 64 26.33 -2.16 -12.73
CA MET A 64 25.69 -2.25 -14.03
C MET A 64 24.61 -3.35 -14.08
N GLN A 65 24.95 -4.57 -13.63
CA GLN A 65 24.01 -5.67 -13.58
C GLN A 65 22.83 -5.39 -12.65
N GLY A 66 23.08 -4.76 -11.49
CA GLY A 66 22.04 -4.36 -10.56
C GLY A 66 20.99 -3.41 -11.16
N HIS A 67 21.41 -2.44 -11.97
CA HIS A 67 20.50 -1.53 -12.67
C HIS A 67 19.69 -2.24 -13.77
N VAL A 68 20.31 -3.15 -14.52
CA VAL A 68 19.60 -3.98 -15.52
C VAL A 68 18.55 -4.85 -14.85
N ASP A 69 18.90 -5.51 -13.74
CA ASP A 69 17.99 -6.35 -12.97
C ASP A 69 16.83 -5.53 -12.36
N ALA A 70 17.11 -4.32 -11.88
CA ALA A 70 16.09 -3.42 -11.35
C ALA A 70 15.09 -2.99 -12.43
N MET A 71 15.58 -2.61 -13.61
CA MET A 71 14.75 -2.27 -14.76
C MET A 71 13.91 -3.47 -15.23
N HIS A 72 14.48 -4.67 -15.27
CA HIS A 72 13.72 -5.89 -15.56
C HIS A 72 12.59 -6.13 -14.55
N LYS A 73 12.85 -5.93 -13.25
CA LYS A 73 11.82 -6.04 -12.20
C LYS A 73 10.72 -5.00 -12.35
N ASP A 74 11.06 -3.75 -12.68
CA ASP A 74 10.09 -2.69 -12.91
C ASP A 74 9.18 -3.01 -14.12
N MET A 75 9.75 -3.58 -15.18
CA MET A 75 8.99 -4.06 -16.34
C MET A 75 8.03 -5.19 -15.95
N MET A 76 8.53 -6.23 -15.27
CA MET A 76 7.71 -7.37 -14.82
C MET A 76 6.55 -6.92 -13.92
N ARG A 77 6.83 -6.01 -12.98
CA ARG A 77 5.82 -5.40 -12.11
C ARG A 77 4.78 -4.63 -12.91
N SER A 78 5.17 -3.87 -13.94
CA SER A 78 4.22 -3.14 -14.80
C SER A 78 3.27 -4.07 -15.58
N MET A 79 3.71 -5.30 -15.83
CA MET A 79 2.90 -6.37 -16.44
C MET A 79 2.10 -7.17 -15.40
N HIS A 80 2.12 -6.74 -14.14
CA HIS A 80 1.52 -7.44 -12.99
C HIS A 80 2.04 -8.88 -12.83
N LEU A 81 3.28 -9.14 -13.24
CA LEU A 81 3.88 -10.47 -13.18
C LEU A 81 4.77 -10.58 -11.94
N ALA A 82 4.37 -11.46 -11.02
CA ALA A 82 5.12 -11.72 -9.79
C ALA A 82 6.44 -12.46 -10.08
N ASP A 83 7.49 -12.13 -9.34
CA ASP A 83 8.81 -12.73 -9.43
C ASP A 83 8.86 -14.08 -8.65
N PRO A 84 8.92 -15.23 -9.34
CA PRO A 84 8.92 -16.53 -8.69
C PRO A 84 10.22 -16.83 -7.94
N ALA A 85 11.31 -16.10 -8.20
CA ALA A 85 12.58 -16.26 -7.49
C ALA A 85 12.56 -15.55 -6.12
N ARG A 86 11.60 -14.63 -5.90
CA ARG A 86 11.45 -13.86 -4.66
C ARG A 86 10.21 -14.25 -3.87
N ARG A 87 9.91 -15.55 -3.79
CA ARG A 87 8.79 -16.04 -2.99
C ARG A 87 8.99 -15.73 -1.51
N ILE A 88 7.91 -15.34 -0.86
CA ILE A 88 7.87 -15.07 0.57
C ILE A 88 7.75 -16.38 1.33
N ASP A 89 8.64 -16.61 2.30
CA ASP A 89 8.50 -17.73 3.23
C ASP A 89 7.27 -17.55 4.13
N ARG A 90 6.50 -18.61 4.28
CA ARG A 90 5.17 -18.54 4.91
C ARG A 90 5.26 -18.29 6.41
N GLU A 91 6.22 -18.91 7.07
CA GLU A 91 6.41 -18.76 8.51
C GLU A 91 7.06 -17.43 8.85
N ALA A 92 8.01 -16.98 8.03
CA ALA A 92 8.57 -15.63 8.12
C ALA A 92 7.48 -14.55 7.94
N ALA A 93 6.59 -14.71 6.95
CA ALA A 93 5.45 -13.83 6.75
C ALA A 93 4.53 -13.80 7.98
N ARG A 94 4.17 -14.98 8.51
CA ARG A 94 3.35 -15.08 9.71
C ARG A 94 4.01 -14.39 10.90
N ALA A 95 5.31 -14.58 11.09
CA ALA A 95 6.08 -13.96 12.15
C ALA A 95 6.15 -12.43 12.01
N ALA A 96 6.31 -11.92 10.78
CA ALA A 96 6.35 -10.48 10.50
C ALA A 96 4.99 -9.78 10.69
N VAL A 97 3.89 -10.49 10.41
CA VAL A 97 2.52 -9.95 10.52
C VAL A 97 1.97 -10.03 11.95
N ARG A 98 2.34 -11.06 12.72
CA ARG A 98 1.88 -11.27 14.10
C ARG A 98 1.99 -10.06 15.04
N PRO A 99 3.05 -9.24 15.03
CA PRO A 99 3.17 -8.09 15.94
C PRO A 99 2.33 -6.87 15.53
N LEU A 100 1.69 -6.88 14.35
CA LEU A 100 0.89 -5.75 13.90
C LEU A 100 -0.35 -5.55 14.79
N GLN A 101 -0.71 -4.29 15.00
CA GLN A 101 -1.82 -3.93 15.88
C GLN A 101 -3.14 -4.55 15.40
N GLY A 102 -3.88 -5.14 16.33
CA GLY A 102 -5.19 -5.75 16.07
C GLY A 102 -5.12 -7.13 15.44
N VAL A 103 -3.96 -7.60 14.97
CA VAL A 103 -3.79 -8.96 14.44
C VAL A 103 -3.83 -9.96 15.58
N GLN A 104 -4.75 -10.92 15.48
CA GLN A 104 -4.83 -12.06 16.39
C GLN A 104 -4.10 -13.28 15.81
N SER A 105 -4.22 -13.48 14.49
CA SER A 105 -3.50 -14.55 13.80
C SER A 105 -3.37 -14.28 12.30
N ALA A 106 -2.41 -14.96 11.67
CA ALA A 106 -2.18 -14.91 10.23
C ALA A 106 -1.90 -16.34 9.72
N VAL A 107 -2.57 -16.74 8.64
CA VAL A 107 -2.54 -18.10 8.09
C VAL A 107 -2.55 -18.06 6.58
N TRP A 108 -1.73 -18.87 5.93
CA TRP A 108 -1.80 -19.04 4.48
C TRP A 108 -2.91 -20.01 4.09
N ILE A 109 -3.83 -19.57 3.23
CA ILE A 109 -4.88 -20.41 2.65
C ILE A 109 -4.28 -21.27 1.53
N ASP A 110 -3.44 -20.66 0.70
CA ASP A 110 -2.76 -21.31 -0.43
C ASP A 110 -1.40 -20.64 -0.69
N GLN A 111 -0.87 -20.70 -1.92
CA GLN A 111 0.43 -20.11 -2.27
C GLN A 111 0.41 -18.58 -2.36
N ALA A 112 -0.76 -17.98 -2.55
CA ALA A 112 -0.89 -16.56 -2.87
C ALA A 112 -1.82 -15.81 -1.89
N ASN A 113 -2.65 -16.52 -1.13
CA ASN A 113 -3.64 -15.93 -0.25
C ASN A 113 -3.23 -16.05 1.22
N LEU A 114 -2.97 -14.91 1.85
CA LEU A 114 -2.76 -14.77 3.29
C LEU A 114 -4.07 -14.30 3.95
N LEU A 115 -4.57 -15.06 4.92
CA LEU A 115 -5.67 -14.67 5.80
C LEU A 115 -5.11 -14.06 7.09
N VAL A 116 -5.58 -12.88 7.43
CA VAL A 116 -5.24 -12.15 8.65
C VAL A 116 -6.52 -11.95 9.45
N MET A 117 -6.59 -12.58 10.61
CA MET A 117 -7.70 -12.45 11.53
C MET A 117 -7.41 -11.35 12.53
N VAL A 118 -8.34 -10.40 12.65
CA VAL A 118 -8.20 -9.22 13.51
C VAL A 118 -9.28 -9.15 14.58
N GLY A 119 -8.94 -8.53 15.70
CA GLY A 119 -9.83 -8.37 16.85
C GLY A 119 -10.55 -7.03 16.85
N GLY A 120 -11.60 -6.90 16.06
CA GLY A 120 -12.44 -5.70 16.01
C GLY A 120 -12.56 -5.09 14.62
N SER A 121 -13.74 -4.52 14.36
CA SER A 121 -14.13 -4.02 13.04
C SER A 121 -13.27 -2.86 12.56
N GLN A 122 -12.68 -2.07 13.47
CA GLN A 122 -11.75 -0.98 13.15
C GLN A 122 -10.46 -1.47 12.49
N TYR A 123 -10.07 -2.73 12.75
CA TYR A 123 -8.88 -3.34 12.17
C TYR A 123 -9.19 -4.06 10.85
N ARG A 124 -10.46 -4.26 10.50
CA ARG A 124 -10.87 -4.76 9.18
C ARG A 124 -10.89 -3.59 8.17
N SER A 125 -9.71 -3.11 7.83
CA SER A 125 -9.51 -1.90 7.03
C SER A 125 -8.39 -2.05 5.98
N MET A 126 -8.40 -1.19 4.97
CA MET A 126 -7.33 -1.13 3.97
C MET A 126 -5.99 -0.73 4.58
N ALA A 127 -6.01 0.06 5.66
CA ALA A 127 -4.80 0.43 6.39
C ALA A 127 -4.12 -0.79 7.05
N THR A 128 -4.91 -1.74 7.56
CA THR A 128 -4.36 -3.01 8.05
C THR A 128 -3.73 -3.80 6.91
N ILE A 129 -4.36 -3.84 5.73
CA ILE A 129 -3.75 -4.48 4.56
C ILE A 129 -2.45 -3.78 4.17
N ASP A 130 -2.40 -2.45 4.16
CA ASP A 130 -1.18 -1.68 3.89
C ASP A 130 -0.06 -2.05 4.88
N ASN A 131 -0.36 -2.09 6.18
CA ASN A 131 0.60 -2.46 7.22
C ASN A 131 1.11 -3.89 7.06
N VAL A 132 0.22 -4.83 6.71
CA VAL A 132 0.61 -6.21 6.39
C VAL A 132 1.54 -6.24 5.20
N CYS A 133 1.19 -5.54 4.11
CA CYS A 133 2.01 -5.53 2.90
C CYS A 133 3.40 -4.93 3.15
N LEU A 134 3.50 -3.84 3.92
CA LEU A 134 4.78 -3.25 4.33
C LEU A 134 5.64 -4.23 5.16
N ALA A 135 5.02 -5.00 6.05
CA ALA A 135 5.74 -6.01 6.83
C ALA A 135 6.26 -7.16 5.97
N LEU A 136 5.64 -7.42 4.82
CA LEU A 136 6.02 -8.48 3.88
C LEU A 136 7.05 -8.04 2.83
N GLU A 137 7.14 -6.75 2.47
CA GLU A 137 8.10 -6.21 1.50
C GLU A 137 9.56 -6.67 1.68
N PRO A 138 10.14 -6.68 2.90
CA PRO A 138 11.52 -7.10 3.07
C PRO A 138 11.73 -8.61 2.84
N LEU A 139 10.65 -9.40 2.86
CA LEU A 139 10.71 -10.86 2.77
C LEU A 139 10.67 -11.38 1.33
N GLY A 140 10.21 -10.59 0.37
CA GLY A 140 10.09 -11.03 -1.02
C GLY A 140 9.18 -10.15 -1.87
N ASP A 141 8.72 -10.71 -3.00
CA ASP A 141 7.82 -10.02 -3.91
C ASP A 141 6.35 -10.14 -3.46
N THR A 142 5.84 -9.04 -2.94
CA THR A 142 4.47 -8.93 -2.42
C THR A 142 3.41 -8.90 -3.53
N LEU A 143 3.79 -8.74 -4.81
CA LEU A 143 2.86 -8.86 -5.94
C LEU A 143 2.26 -10.27 -6.04
N SER A 144 2.97 -11.28 -5.52
CA SER A 144 2.48 -12.65 -5.39
C SER A 144 1.42 -12.85 -4.31
N VAL A 145 1.16 -11.84 -3.46
CA VAL A 145 0.35 -11.97 -2.25
C VAL A 145 -0.94 -11.16 -2.31
N VAL A 146 -2.05 -11.83 -2.01
CA VAL A 146 -3.35 -11.25 -1.69
C VAL A 146 -3.58 -11.41 -0.21
N VAL A 147 -3.78 -10.28 0.46
CA VAL A 147 -4.11 -10.22 1.88
C VAL A 147 -5.63 -10.20 2.01
N ASN A 148 -6.14 -11.04 2.89
CA ASN A 148 -7.54 -11.20 3.23
C ASN A 148 -7.68 -10.90 4.73
N VAL A 149 -8.45 -9.88 5.11
CA VAL A 149 -8.64 -9.46 6.49
C VAL A 149 -10.05 -9.78 6.94
N GLN A 150 -10.18 -10.49 8.06
CA GLN A 150 -11.46 -10.85 8.67
C GLN A 150 -11.50 -10.43 10.13
N ASP A 151 -12.59 -9.81 10.56
CA ASP A 151 -12.85 -9.54 11.98
C ASP A 151 -13.46 -10.78 12.63
N VAL A 152 -12.72 -11.38 13.57
CA VAL A 152 -13.19 -12.58 14.29
C VAL A 152 -14.15 -12.26 15.43
N MET A 153 -14.31 -10.98 15.78
CA MET A 153 -15.26 -10.51 16.80
C MET A 153 -16.59 -10.07 16.20
N ALA A 154 -16.77 -10.20 14.89
CA ALA A 154 -17.98 -9.80 14.19
C ALA A 154 -19.21 -10.61 14.66
N THR A 155 -20.24 -9.90 15.09
CA THR A 155 -21.53 -10.49 15.48
C THR A 155 -22.58 -10.46 14.37
N THR A 156 -22.24 -9.87 13.21
CA THR A 156 -23.12 -9.76 12.04
C THR A 156 -22.46 -10.38 10.82
N SER A 157 -23.28 -10.86 9.87
CA SER A 157 -22.77 -11.44 8.62
C SER A 157 -21.93 -10.44 7.81
N ALA A 158 -22.35 -9.18 7.74
CA ALA A 158 -21.60 -8.12 7.05
C ALA A 158 -20.28 -7.76 7.77
N GLY A 159 -20.24 -7.89 9.10
CA GLY A 159 -19.00 -7.73 9.87
C GLY A 159 -18.00 -8.86 9.64
N ALA A 160 -18.49 -10.07 9.38
CA ALA A 160 -17.68 -11.26 9.10
C ALA A 160 -17.15 -11.32 7.66
N ASP A 161 -17.64 -10.44 6.77
CA ASP A 161 -17.18 -10.35 5.39
C ASP A 161 -15.68 -10.06 5.32
N THR A 162 -14.99 -10.76 4.42
CA THR A 162 -13.55 -10.60 4.23
C THR A 162 -13.24 -9.35 3.40
N LEU A 163 -12.26 -8.55 3.85
CA LEU A 163 -11.71 -7.46 3.07
C LEU A 163 -10.41 -7.92 2.40
N SER A 164 -10.32 -7.84 1.07
CA SER A 164 -9.19 -8.42 0.33
C SER A 164 -8.57 -7.48 -0.70
N ARG A 165 -7.23 -7.45 -0.77
CA ARG A 165 -6.48 -6.75 -1.83
C ARG A 165 -5.12 -7.40 -2.06
N ASN A 166 -4.63 -7.34 -3.30
CA ASN A 166 -3.21 -7.59 -3.59
C ASN A 166 -2.34 -6.49 -2.95
N CYS A 167 -1.10 -6.81 -2.59
CA CYS A 167 -0.23 -5.85 -1.93
C CYS A 167 0.30 -4.72 -2.81
N GLN A 168 0.36 -4.91 -4.13
CA GLN A 168 0.88 -3.89 -5.06
C GLN A 168 -0.18 -3.39 -6.06
N LEU A 169 -1.40 -3.92 -6.04
CA LEU A 169 -2.43 -3.58 -7.03
C LEU A 169 -3.65 -2.93 -6.40
N GLY A 170 -4.49 -2.33 -7.23
CA GLY A 170 -5.75 -1.71 -6.83
C GLY A 170 -6.74 -2.69 -6.19
N ALA A 171 -7.82 -2.13 -5.63
CA ALA A 171 -8.95 -2.95 -5.17
C ALA A 171 -9.50 -3.78 -6.35
N GLU A 172 -9.80 -5.05 -6.10
CA GLU A 172 -10.22 -6.04 -7.12
C GLU A 172 -9.17 -6.46 -8.17
N GLU A 173 -7.99 -5.83 -8.20
CA GLU A 173 -6.91 -6.23 -9.09
C GLU A 173 -6.08 -7.41 -8.54
N ARG A 174 -5.47 -8.15 -9.47
CA ARG A 174 -4.70 -9.37 -9.21
C ARG A 174 -3.50 -9.47 -10.14
N ALA A 175 -2.46 -10.14 -9.67
CA ALA A 175 -1.31 -10.45 -10.52
C ALA A 175 -1.73 -11.35 -11.68
N LEU A 176 -1.02 -11.26 -12.81
CA LEU A 176 -1.25 -12.11 -13.96
C LEU A 176 -1.10 -13.57 -13.53
N LEU A 177 -2.02 -14.44 -13.98
CA LEU A 177 -2.10 -15.87 -13.63
C LEU A 177 -2.48 -16.17 -12.16
N GLN A 178 -2.81 -15.16 -11.36
CA GLN A 178 -3.29 -15.38 -9.99
C GLN A 178 -4.78 -15.78 -9.98
N PRO A 179 -5.14 -16.97 -9.44
CA PRO A 179 -6.54 -17.39 -9.39
C PRO A 179 -7.34 -16.54 -8.38
N LYS A 180 -8.59 -16.22 -8.72
CA LYS A 180 -9.53 -15.60 -7.76
C LYS A 180 -9.96 -16.64 -6.74
N ARG A 181 -9.60 -16.41 -5.47
CA ARG A 181 -10.08 -17.22 -4.34
C ARG A 181 -11.27 -16.54 -3.68
N GLN A 182 -12.36 -17.28 -3.52
CA GLN A 182 -13.47 -16.89 -2.65
C GLN A 182 -13.13 -17.35 -1.23
N VAL A 183 -12.97 -16.39 -0.32
CA VAL A 183 -12.59 -16.65 1.08
C VAL A 183 -13.81 -16.63 2.00
N ASP A 184 -14.87 -15.89 1.62
CA ASP A 184 -16.13 -15.91 2.33
C ASP A 184 -16.84 -17.26 2.19
N VAL A 185 -17.33 -17.78 3.32
CA VAL A 185 -18.06 -19.06 3.42
C VAL A 185 -19.42 -19.00 2.70
N LEU A 186 -20.03 -17.82 2.64
CA LEU A 186 -21.34 -17.62 2.01
C LEU A 186 -21.23 -16.86 0.69
N ASP A 187 -21.85 -17.44 -0.34
CA ASP A 187 -22.03 -16.78 -1.63
C ASP A 187 -22.77 -15.43 -1.45
N PRO A 188 -22.37 -14.36 -2.17
CA PRO A 188 -23.03 -13.06 -2.09
C PRO A 188 -24.54 -13.12 -2.34
N ALA A 189 -25.02 -14.02 -3.20
CA ALA A 189 -26.45 -14.18 -3.46
C ALA A 189 -27.19 -14.72 -2.23
N VAL A 190 -26.62 -15.71 -1.54
CA VAL A 190 -27.17 -16.29 -0.31
C VAL A 190 -27.17 -15.26 0.82
N ARG A 191 -26.13 -14.42 0.91
CA ARG A 191 -26.07 -13.31 1.88
C ARG A 191 -27.15 -12.26 1.68
N ARG A 192 -27.51 -11.93 0.43
CA ARG A 192 -28.60 -10.99 0.14
C ARG A 192 -29.94 -11.51 0.66
N VAL A 193 -30.20 -12.82 0.50
CA VAL A 193 -31.40 -13.47 1.01
C VAL A 193 -31.44 -13.41 2.54
N PHE A 194 -30.35 -13.77 3.21
CA PHE A 194 -30.27 -13.69 4.68
C PHE A 194 -30.46 -12.25 5.21
N ARG A 195 -29.89 -11.24 4.54
CA ARG A 195 -30.11 -9.82 4.91
C ARG A 195 -31.57 -9.41 4.75
N ALA A 196 -32.23 -9.84 3.67
CA ALA A 196 -33.64 -9.53 3.46
C ALA A 196 -34.54 -10.18 4.53
N GLN A 197 -34.19 -11.37 5.02
CA GLN A 197 -34.93 -12.07 6.08
C GLN A 197 -34.70 -11.50 7.49
N GLN A 198 -33.57 -10.85 7.77
CA GLN A 198 -33.29 -10.23 9.07
C GLN A 198 -33.89 -8.82 9.22
N ASN A 199 -34.26 -8.19 8.11
CA ASN A 199 -34.83 -6.85 8.07
C ASN A 199 -36.36 -6.83 7.88
N GLY A 200 -37.01 -8.00 7.85
CA GLY A 200 -38.47 -8.17 7.79
C GLY A 200 -39.00 -8.77 9.08
#